data_AF-A0A1Y5FT24-F1
#
_entry.id   AF-A0A1Y5FT24-F1
#
_cell.length_a   1.000
_cell.length_b   1.000
_cell.length_c   1.000
_cell.angle_alpha   90.00
_cell.angle_beta   90.00
_cell.angle_gamma   90.00
#
_symmetry.space_group_name_H-M   'P 1'
#
loop_
_entity.id
_entity.type
_entity.pdbx_description
1 polymer ?
#
loop_
_entity_poly.entity_id
_entity_poly.type
_entity_poly.pdbx_seq_one_letter_code
_entity_poly.pdbx_strand_id
1 'polypeptide(L)' 'MSTAELYEEFEQMVRGEILTMSRDDFRQRCDEDDKIVYLSIARQVAKRNRCLLNISEDELEFVCPPPS' A
#
# COMPACT_ATOMS: atom_id res chain seq x y z
N MET A 1 13.39 -2.51 5.12
CA MET A 1 12.37 -1.46 5.28
C MET A 1 11.41 -1.92 6.35
N SER A 2 10.96 -1.02 7.22
CA SER A 2 9.93 -1.35 8.20
C SER A 2 8.54 -1.09 7.64
N THR A 3 7.53 -1.76 8.20
CA THR A 3 6.12 -1.48 7.87
C THR A 3 5.77 -0.01 8.13
N ALA A 4 6.44 0.65 9.08
CA ALA A 4 6.26 2.09 9.35
C ALA A 4 6.73 2.98 8.19
N GLU A 5 7.87 2.65 7.55
CA GLU A 5 8.38 3.40 6.40
C GLU A 5 7.43 3.28 5.19
N LEU A 6 6.78 2.13 5.02
CA LEU A 6 5.71 1.94 4.02
C LEU A 6 4.54 2.90 4.25
N TYR A 7 4.14 3.14 5.50
CA TYR A 7 3.07 4.11 5.79
C TYR A 7 3.49 5.54 5.42
N GLU A 8 4.72 5.93 5.72
CA GLU A 8 5.24 7.28 5.42
C GLU A 8 5.38 7.54 3.91
N GLU A 9 5.83 6.55 3.13
CA GLU A 9 5.93 6.68 1.67
C GLU A 9 4.56 6.90 1.02
N PHE A 10 3.56 6.15 1.47
CA PHE A 10 2.20 6.31 0.96
C PHE A 10 1.52 7.61 1.42
N GLU A 11 1.93 8.17 2.56
CA GLU A 11 1.50 9.52 2.99
C GLU A 11 2.04 10.62 2.06
N GLN A 12 3.17 10.38 1.41
CA GLN A 12 3.79 11.31 0.45
C GLN A 12 3.21 11.20 -0.97
N MET A 13 2.40 10.18 -1.26
CA MET A 13 1.76 10.05 -2.58
C MET A 13 0.87 11.25 -2.89
N VAL A 14 1.01 11.80 -4.09
CA VAL A 14 0.19 12.93 -4.52
C VAL A 14 -1.24 12.44 -4.76
N ARG A 15 -2.23 13.13 -4.19
CA ARG A 15 -3.64 12.83 -4.44
C ARG A 15 -3.95 12.96 -5.94
N GLY A 16 -4.44 11.89 -6.55
CA GLY A 16 -4.63 11.75 -7.99
C GLY A 16 -3.70 10.70 -8.63
N GLU A 17 -2.68 10.22 -7.91
CA GLU A 17 -1.77 9.19 -8.41
C GLU A 17 -2.30 7.77 -8.19
N ILE A 18 -1.91 6.89 -9.11
CA ILE A 18 -2.12 5.44 -9.05
C ILE A 18 -0.75 4.81 -8.83
N LEU A 19 -0.59 4.08 -7.74
CA LEU A 19 0.62 3.30 -7.46
C LEU A 19 0.29 1.82 -7.63
N THR A 20 0.94 1.18 -8.59
CA THR A 20 0.86 -0.27 -8.80
C THR A 20 2.18 -0.90 -8.42
N MET A 21 2.14 -2.00 -7.66
CA MET A 21 3.32 -2.80 -7.36
C MET A 21 2.95 -4.28 -7.21
N SER A 22 3.94 -5.16 -7.37
CA SER A 22 3.70 -6.58 -7.17
C SER A 22 3.43 -6.89 -5.70
N ARG A 23 2.66 -7.95 -5.46
CA ARG A 23 2.36 -8.44 -4.10
C ARG A 23 3.63 -8.92 -3.41
N ASP A 24 4.55 -9.53 -4.16
CA ASP A 24 5.82 -9.99 -3.63
C ASP A 24 6.72 -8.83 -3.22
N ASP A 25 6.79 -7.77 -4.02
CA ASP A 25 7.53 -6.56 -3.65
C ASP A 25 6.93 -5.90 -2.41
N PHE A 26 5.61 -5.72 -2.35
CA PHE A 26 4.96 -5.17 -1.17
C PHE A 26 5.23 -6.04 0.07
N ARG A 27 5.11 -7.36 -0.06
CA ARG A 27 5.37 -8.31 1.03
C ARG A 27 6.82 -8.24 1.48
N GLN A 28 7.79 -8.13 0.58
CA GLN A 28 9.20 -8.03 0.96
C GLN A 28 9.53 -6.74 1.71
N ARG A 29 8.72 -5.70 1.51
CA ARG A 29 8.84 -4.41 2.19
C ARG A 29 8.20 -4.36 3.58
N CYS A 30 7.30 -5.29 3.90
CA CYS A 30 6.76 -5.46 5.25
C CYS A 30 7.81 -6.06 6.19
N ASP A 31 7.69 -5.76 7.48
CA ASP A 31 8.44 -6.43 8.54
C ASP A 31 8.21 -7.96 8.50
N GLU A 32 9.19 -8.76 8.93
CA GLU A 32 9.13 -10.24 8.82
C GLU A 32 7.84 -10.83 9.40
N ASP A 33 7.40 -10.34 10.57
CA ASP A 33 6.18 -10.78 11.24
C ASP A 33 4.91 -10.36 10.46
N ASP A 34 4.98 -9.25 9.74
CA ASP A 34 3.88 -8.70 8.94
C ASP A 34 3.78 -9.33 7.55
N LYS A 35 4.81 -10.03 7.07
CA LYS A 35 4.79 -10.69 5.75
C LYS A 35 3.69 -11.72 5.59
N ILE A 36 3.18 -12.28 6.69
CA ILE A 36 2.06 -13.23 6.70
C ILE A 36 0.73 -12.49 6.49
N VAL A 37 0.64 -11.24 6.97
CA VAL A 37 -0.58 -10.41 6.97
C VAL A 37 -0.47 -9.20 6.04
N TYR A 38 0.46 -9.21 5.09
CA TYR A 38 0.77 -8.05 4.23
C TYR A 38 -0.44 -7.47 3.49
N LEU A 39 -1.43 -8.29 3.13
CA LEU A 39 -2.69 -7.80 2.53
C LEU A 39 -3.52 -6.97 3.52
N SER A 40 -3.51 -7.33 4.79
CA SER A 40 -4.14 -6.53 5.85
C SER A 40 -3.39 -5.21 6.04
N ILE A 41 -2.06 -5.23 5.97
CA ILE A 41 -1.24 -4.01 5.98
C ILE A 41 -1.57 -3.12 4.78
N ALA A 42 -1.62 -3.66 3.56
CA ALA A 42 -2.00 -2.92 2.36
C ALA A 42 -3.37 -2.23 2.51
N ARG A 43 -4.37 -2.94 3.07
CA ARG A 43 -5.69 -2.34 3.37
C ARG A 43 -5.61 -1.21 4.39
N GLN A 44 -4.78 -1.34 5.42
CA GLN A 44 -4.58 -0.29 6.42
C GLN A 44 -3.89 0.94 5.81
N VAL A 45 -2.85 0.73 4.98
CA VAL A 45 -2.14 1.78 4.24
C VAL A 45 -3.11 2.55 3.35
N ALA A 46 -3.92 1.84 2.55
CA ALA A 46 -4.91 2.48 1.68
C ALA A 46 -5.94 3.29 2.48
N LYS A 47 -6.47 2.72 3.58
CA LYS A 47 -7.44 3.40 4.44
C LYS A 47 -6.86 4.66 5.07
N ARG A 48 -5.62 4.62 5.57
CA ARG A 48 -4.94 5.76 6.20
C ARG A 48 -4.74 6.90 5.21
N ASN A 49 -4.35 6.56 3.98
CA ASN A 49 -4.10 7.52 2.91
C ASN A 49 -5.35 7.94 2.12
N ARG A 50 -6.52 7.41 2.50
CA ARG A 50 -7.81 7.61 1.80
C ARG A 50 -7.76 7.19 0.33
N CYS A 51 -6.99 6.15 0.03
CA CYS A 51 -6.89 5.56 -1.30
C CYS A 51 -7.81 4.33 -1.39
N LEU A 52 -8.25 4.02 -2.60
CA LEU A 52 -8.85 2.73 -2.92
C LEU A 52 -7.73 1.71 -3.16
N LEU A 53 -7.92 0.47 -2.70
CA LEU A 53 -7.01 -0.63 -2.94
C LEU A 53 -7.70 -1.67 -3.82
N ASN A 54 -7.15 -1.89 -5.01
CA ASN A 54 -7.51 -3.01 -5.87
C ASN A 54 -6.46 -4.11 -5.69
N ILE A 55 -6.93 -5.35 -5.49
CA ILE A 55 -6.07 -6.51 -5.23
C ILE A 55 -6.28 -7.51 -6.36
N SER A 56 -5.23 -7.76 -7.12
CA SER A 56 -5.17 -8.76 -8.18
C SER A 56 -4.40 -10.01 -7.71
N GLU A 57 -4.30 -11.03 -8.56
CA GLU A 57 -3.55 -12.25 -8.25
C GLU A 57 -2.09 -11.93 -7.88
N ASP A 58 -1.44 -11.05 -8.65
CA ASP A 58 -0.01 -10.75 -8.50
C ASP A 58 0.29 -9.30 -8.11
N GLU A 59 -0.70 -8.41 -8.10
CA GLU A 59 -0.50 -6.96 -7.98
C GLU A 59 -1.40 -6.30 -6.95
N LEU A 60 -0.91 -5.21 -6.38
CA LEU A 60 -1.66 -4.26 -5.55
C LEU A 60 -1.66 -2.90 -6.24
N GLU A 61 -2.86 -2.34 -6.45
CA GLU A 61 -3.04 -1.03 -7.02
C GLU A 61 -3.71 -0.11 -6.00
N PHE A 62 -3.03 0.99 -5.67
CA PHE A 62 -3.50 2.03 -4.77
C PHE A 62 -3.90 3.25 -5.58
N VAL A 63 -5.20 3.54 -5.61
CA VAL A 63 -5.79 4.66 -6.33
C VAL A 63 -6.16 5.75 -5.33
N CYS A 64 -5.36 6.80 -5.24
CA CYS A 64 -5.60 7.89 -4.30
C CYS A 64 -6.44 8.98 -5.00
N PRO A 65 -7.74 9.15 -4.68
CA PRO A 65 -8.57 10.13 -5.36
C PRO A 65 -8.04 11.56 -5.09
N PRO A 66 -8.23 12.48 -6.07
CA PRO A 66 -7.86 13.88 -5.90
C PRO A 66 -8.58 14.49 -4.66
N PRO A 67 -7.99 15.53 -4.04
CA PRO A 67 -8.66 16.22 -2.94
C PRO A 67 -9.94 16.88 -3.49
N SER A 68 -11.08 16.50 -2.92
CA SER A 68 -12.38 17.13 -3.14
C SER A 68 -12.47 18.52 -2.53
#